data_AF-A0A290MP40-F1
#
_entry.id   AF-A0A290MP40-F1
#
_cell.length_a   1.000
_cell.length_b   1.000
_cell.length_c   1.000
_cell.angle_alpha   90.00
_cell.angle_beta   90.00
_cell.angle_gamma   90.00
#
_symmetry.space_group_name_H-M   'P 1'
#
loop_
_entity.id
_entity.type
_entity.pdbx_description
1 polymer ?
#
loop_
_entity_poly.entity_id
_entity_poly.type
_entity_poly.pdbx_seq_one_letter_code
_entity_poly.pdbx_strand_id
1 'polypeptide(L)'
;MVPHLASTKAETEVRLTGPEEADRFSRFLQGFLSANGFPFVIVHDAPELLGHLRRVVFEDATLSDKFATEWLRQGGAAGSA
;
A
#
# COMPACT_ATOMS: atom_id res chain seq x y z
N MET A 1 -27.98 -15.63 11.29
CA MET A 1 -27.61 -14.58 10.32
C MET A 1 -26.42 -13.85 10.90
N VAL A 2 -25.20 -14.26 10.52
CA VAL A 2 -23.97 -13.60 10.98
C VAL A 2 -23.80 -12.37 10.11
N PRO A 3 -23.61 -11.15 10.65
CA PRO A 3 -23.32 -10.02 9.79
C PRO A 3 -21.94 -10.29 9.18
N HIS A 4 -21.91 -10.56 7.88
CA HIS A 4 -20.73 -10.23 7.07
C HIS A 4 -20.63 -8.70 7.14
N LEU A 5 -20.01 -8.19 8.20
CA LEU A 5 -19.29 -6.94 8.10
C LEU A 5 -18.35 -7.19 6.93
N ALA A 6 -18.64 -6.56 5.79
CA ALA A 6 -17.69 -6.45 4.72
C ALA A 6 -16.37 -6.10 5.42
N SER A 7 -15.41 -7.01 5.40
CA SER A 7 -14.03 -6.63 5.64
C SER A 7 -13.78 -5.59 4.58
N THR A 8 -13.92 -4.32 4.95
CA THR A 8 -13.66 -3.17 4.10
C THR A 8 -12.17 -3.16 3.94
N LYS A 9 -11.69 -4.10 3.13
CA LYS A 9 -10.31 -4.17 2.68
C LYS A 9 -10.01 -2.79 2.13
N ALA A 10 -9.08 -2.12 2.77
CA ALA A 10 -8.69 -0.79 2.40
C ALA A 10 -7.49 -0.88 1.49
N GLU A 11 -7.52 -0.14 0.39
CA GLU A 11 -6.60 -0.33 -0.70
C GLU A 11 -5.87 0.96 -0.96
N THR A 12 -4.56 0.87 -1.06
CA THR A 12 -3.72 2.00 -1.46
C THR A 12 -3.05 1.66 -2.78
N GLU A 13 -3.27 2.50 -3.77
CA GLU A 13 -2.62 2.39 -5.07
C GLU A 13 -1.38 3.28 -5.09
N VAL A 14 -0.23 2.67 -5.37
CA VAL A 14 1.07 3.32 -5.44
C VAL A 14 1.59 3.22 -6.86
N ARG A 15 1.82 4.39 -7.47
CA ARG A 15 2.40 4.48 -8.81
C ARG A 15 3.90 4.65 -8.67
N LEU A 16 4.64 3.72 -9.25
CA LEU A 16 6.10 3.72 -9.24
C LEU A 16 6.59 4.03 -10.67
N THR A 17 7.44 5.04 -10.79
CA THR A 17 7.95 5.57 -12.06
C THR A 17 9.16 4.79 -12.60
N GLY A 18 9.73 3.88 -11.80
CA GLY A 18 10.86 3.06 -12.19
C GLY A 18 11.37 2.12 -11.08
N PRO A 19 12.41 1.31 -11.37
CA PRO A 19 12.92 0.29 -10.46
C PRO A 19 13.50 0.86 -9.15
N GLU A 20 14.13 2.05 -9.20
CA GLU A 20 14.65 2.73 -8.00
C GLU A 20 13.53 3.11 -7.02
N GLU A 21 12.36 3.50 -7.53
CA GLU A 21 11.20 3.81 -6.71
C GLU A 21 10.55 2.54 -6.16
N ALA A 22 10.57 1.43 -6.92
CA ALA A 22 10.13 0.12 -6.45
C ALA A 22 11.00 -0.43 -5.31
N ASP A 23 12.31 -0.23 -5.35
CA ASP A 23 13.23 -0.58 -4.26
C ASP A 23 12.97 0.27 -3.02
N ARG A 24 12.78 1.59 -3.20
CA ARG A 24 12.44 2.52 -2.11
C ARG A 24 11.11 2.13 -1.46
N PHE A 25 10.11 1.82 -2.28
CA PHE A 25 8.82 1.33 -1.81
C PHE A 25 8.96 0.04 -1.01
N SER A 26 9.78 -0.91 -1.47
CA SER A 26 9.95 -2.19 -0.78
C SER A 26 10.60 -2.01 0.60
N ARG A 27 11.60 -1.12 0.70
CA ARG A 27 12.22 -0.74 1.99
C ARG A 27 11.24 -0.01 2.89
N PHE A 28 10.45 0.91 2.33
CA PHE A 28 9.40 1.62 3.05
C PHE A 28 8.35 0.66 3.60
N LEU A 29 7.80 -0.23 2.77
CA LEU A 29 6.81 -1.21 3.15
C LEU A 29 7.32 -2.09 4.29
N GLN A 30 8.55 -2.60 4.18
CA GLN A 30 9.15 -3.40 5.25
C GLN A 30 9.27 -2.61 6.57
N GLY A 31 9.74 -1.35 6.51
CA GLY A 31 9.84 -0.47 7.67
C GLY A 31 8.48 -0.15 8.29
N PHE A 32 7.49 0.14 7.47
CA PHE A 32 6.11 0.41 7.89
C PHE A 32 5.51 -0.83 8.58
N LEU A 33 5.62 -2.01 7.96
CA LEU A 33 5.09 -3.25 8.55
C LEU A 33 5.75 -3.52 9.91
N SER A 34 7.07 -3.40 9.99
CA SER A 34 7.81 -3.60 11.25
C SER A 34 7.35 -2.62 12.35
N ALA A 35 7.18 -1.34 12.02
CA ALA A 35 6.74 -0.31 12.98
C ALA A 35 5.29 -0.47 13.44
N ASN A 36 4.48 -1.24 12.71
CA ASN A 36 3.06 -1.46 12.99
C ASN A 36 2.74 -2.90 13.42
N GLY A 37 3.75 -3.70 13.82
CA GLY A 37 3.54 -5.05 14.36
C GLY A 37 3.29 -6.13 13.30
N PHE A 38 3.77 -5.92 12.07
CA PHE A 38 3.62 -6.81 10.92
C PHE A 38 2.16 -7.16 10.58
N PRO A 39 1.32 -6.16 10.24
CA PRO A 39 -0.04 -6.43 9.79
C PRO A 39 -0.04 -7.24 8.49
N PHE A 40 -1.09 -8.04 8.29
CA PHE A 40 -1.25 -8.78 7.04
C PHE A 40 -1.61 -7.81 5.90
N VAL A 41 -0.85 -7.87 4.82
CA VAL A 41 -1.07 -7.06 3.62
C VAL A 41 -0.95 -7.92 2.37
N ILE A 42 -1.76 -7.64 1.36
CA ILE A 42 -1.64 -8.25 0.05
C ILE A 42 -1.11 -7.21 -0.91
N VAL A 43 0.03 -7.49 -1.54
CA VAL A 43 0.65 -6.61 -2.53
C VAL A 43 0.40 -7.19 -3.91
N HIS A 44 -0.35 -6.47 -4.73
CA HIS A 44 -0.52 -6.76 -6.14
C HIS A 44 0.49 -5.92 -6.93
N ASP A 45 1.33 -6.60 -7.72
CA ASP A 45 2.25 -5.96 -8.65
C ASP A 45 1.67 -6.07 -10.06
N ALA A 46 1.23 -4.95 -10.62
CA ALA A 46 0.67 -4.87 -11.95
C ALA A 46 1.63 -4.05 -12.84
N PRO A 47 2.33 -4.67 -13.80
CA PRO A 47 3.12 -3.94 -14.77
C PRO A 47 2.18 -3.12 -15.67
N GLU A 48 2.31 -1.79 -15.66
CA GLU A 48 1.57 -0.90 -16.54
C GLU A 48 2.45 -0.38 -17.68
N LEU A 49 1.83 0.07 -18.77
CA LEU A 49 2.53 0.54 -19.97
C LEU A 49 3.44 1.78 -19.73
N LEU A 50 3.22 2.51 -18.62
CA LEU A 50 3.91 3.75 -18.27
C LEU A 50 4.59 3.71 -16.88
N GLY A 51 4.67 2.53 -16.24
CA GLY A 51 5.26 2.38 -14.91
C GLY A 51 4.86 1.08 -14.22
N HIS A 52 5.19 0.96 -12.93
CA HIS A 52 4.73 -0.15 -12.09
C HIS A 52 3.61 0.35 -11.18
N LEU A 53 2.41 -0.20 -11.31
CA LEU A 53 1.33 0.04 -10.36
C LEU A 53 1.39 -1.04 -9.28
N ARG A 54 1.50 -0.60 -8.03
CA ARG A 54 1.48 -1.49 -6.88
C ARG A 54 0.28 -1.18 -6.01
N ARG A 55 -0.63 -2.15 -5.88
CA ARG A 55 -1.81 -2.02 -5.01
C ARG A 55 -1.57 -2.80 -3.73
N VAL A 56 -1.65 -2.10 -2.61
CA VAL A 56 -1.51 -2.69 -1.29
C VAL A 56 -2.87 -2.75 -0.63
N VAL A 57 -3.30 -3.96 -0.30
CA VAL A 57 -4.58 -4.23 0.37
C VAL A 57 -4.30 -4.50 1.84
N PHE A 58 -4.93 -3.70 2.69
CA PHE A 58 -4.85 -3.78 4.14
C PHE A 58 -6.15 -4.38 4.70
N GLU A 59 -6.03 -5.08 5.82
CA GLU A 59 -7.18 -5.55 6.59
C GLU A 59 -7.92 -4.40 7.31
N ASP A 60 -7.23 -3.29 7.56
CA ASP A 60 -7.73 -2.12 8.29
C ASP A 60 -7.56 -0.83 7.47
N ALA A 61 -8.64 -0.06 7.34
CA ALA A 61 -8.66 1.26 6.71
C ALA A 61 -7.74 2.28 7.39
N THR A 62 -7.63 2.22 8.71
CA THR A 62 -6.74 3.10 9.48
C THR A 62 -5.28 2.87 9.12
N LEU A 63 -4.90 1.61 8.87
CA LEU A 63 -3.55 1.26 8.43
C LEU A 63 -3.30 1.70 6.99
N SER A 64 -4.30 1.56 6.11
CA SER A 64 -4.21 2.03 4.72
C SER A 64 -4.05 3.54 4.63
N ASP A 65 -4.83 4.32 5.39
CA ASP A 65 -4.74 5.77 5.42
C ASP A 65 -3.39 6.25 5.98
N LYS A 66 -2.92 5.60 7.05
CA LYS A 66 -1.60 5.87 7.63
C LYS A 66 -0.50 5.57 6.64
N PHE A 67 -0.58 4.43 5.94
CA PHE A 67 0.38 4.03 4.92
C PHE A 67 0.45 5.04 3.76
N ALA A 68 -0.71 5.44 3.22
CA ALA A 68 -0.78 6.43 2.14
C ALA A 68 -0.16 7.76 2.58
N THR A 69 -0.48 8.22 3.79
CA THR A 69 0.05 9.47 4.36
C THR A 69 1.57 9.41 4.54
N GLU A 70 2.09 8.31 5.11
CA GLU A 70 3.53 8.15 5.32
C GLU A 70 4.31 8.04 4.01
N TRP A 71 3.73 7.39 3.00
CA TRP A 71 4.32 7.28 1.67
C TRP A 71 4.39 8.64 0.95
N LEU A 72 3.31 9.41 0.97
CA LEU A 72 3.29 10.78 0.43
C LEU A 72 4.32 11.68 1.12
N ARG A 73 4.50 11.53 2.44
CA ARG A 73 5.52 12.28 3.20
C ARG A 73 6.95 11.95 2.78
N GLN A 74 7.20 10.76 2.25
CA GLN A 74 8.51 10.38 1.69
C GLN A 74 8.69 10.78 0.21
N GLY A 75 7.74 11.53 -0.36
CA GLY A 75 7.80 12.03 -1.73
C GLY A 75 7.41 10.99 -2.78
N GLY A 76 6.74 9.90 -2.38
CA GLY A 76 6.15 8.95 -3.31
C GLY A 76 4.76 9.37 -3.78
N ALA A 77 4.31 8.82 -4.92
CA ALA A 77 2.94 9.03 -5.41
C ALA A 77 1.99 7.95 -4.86
N ALA A 78 0.91 8.35 -4.18
CA ALA A 78 -0.18 7.47 -3.77
C ALA A 78 -1.55 8.09 -4.11
N GLY A 79 -2.51 7.22 -4.44
CA GLY A 79 -3.92 7.55 -4.57
C GLY A 79 -4.78 6.55 -3.80
N SER A 80 -5.93 7.00 -3.31
CA SER A 80 -7.02 6.15 -2.84
C SER A 80 -7.97 5.89 -4.02
N ALA A 81 -8.28 4.62 -4.28
CA ALA A 81 -9.27 4.21 -5.28
C ALA A 81 -10.69 4.23 -4.69
#